data_AF-A0A4V4L2H1-F1
#
_entry.id   AF-A0A4V4L2H1-F1
#
_cell.length_a   1.000
_cell.length_b   1.000
_cell.length_c   1.000
_cell.angle_alpha   90.00
_cell.angle_beta   90.00
_cell.angle_gamma   90.00
#
_symmetry.space_group_name_H-M   'P 1'
#
loop_
_entity.id
_entity.type
_entity.pdbx_description
1 polymer ?
#
loop_
_entity_poly.entity_id
_entity_poly.type
_entity_poly.pdbx_seq_one_letter_code
_entity_poly.pdbx_strand_id
1 'polypeptide(L)'
;MPPTPTSLKCMTRYIALIDDVKVRDVLAIAVVRHRDIHDMVQTEYERTAQEMQDQLNEDASVLSFSKEHTKVQNILYGEYDELVHWKKQETVHRAFGSINEIIMAIPCHVRPRSNWKTKFNAFLTLIWIGRGIVDGIGSLPNEIRNQMAIDSKLVDAMERVYATMSEEEILGDALRLIEALADLEKDRGRCFAGLDKLVDMFKEVMRQGRTGEERI
;
A
#
# COMPACT_ATOMS: atom_id res chain seq x y z
N MET A 1 61.94 4.95 -3.79
CA MET A 1 61.17 3.71 -3.68
C MET A 1 59.73 4.01 -4.07
N PRO A 2 59.10 3.24 -4.96
CA PRO A 2 57.66 3.37 -5.19
C PRO A 2 56.88 2.93 -3.94
N PRO A 3 55.73 3.54 -3.64
CA PRO A 3 54.92 3.13 -2.50
C PRO A 3 54.39 1.70 -2.71
N THR A 4 54.54 0.87 -1.69
CA THR A 4 54.10 -0.52 -1.66
C THR A 4 52.60 -0.58 -1.94
N PRO A 5 52.10 -1.49 -2.81
CA PRO A 5 50.67 -1.58 -3.08
C PRO A 5 49.97 -2.09 -1.82
N THR A 6 49.27 -1.19 -1.12
CA THR A 6 48.41 -1.54 0.01
C THR A 6 47.36 -2.52 -0.49
N SER A 7 47.39 -3.76 0.02
CA SER A 7 46.43 -4.77 -0.43
C SER A 7 45.00 -4.29 -0.14
N LEU A 8 44.07 -4.57 -1.06
CA LEU A 8 42.66 -4.20 -0.93
C LEU A 8 42.08 -4.60 0.45
N LYS A 9 42.52 -5.75 0.99
CA LYS A 9 42.17 -6.28 2.32
C LYS A 9 42.61 -5.38 3.49
N CYS A 10 43.75 -4.72 3.38
CA CYS A 10 44.20 -3.76 4.39
C CYS A 10 43.33 -2.51 4.35
N MET A 11 42.99 -2.00 3.15
CA MET A 11 42.10 -0.83 3.02
C MET A 11 40.71 -1.11 3.58
N THR A 12 40.12 -2.29 3.33
CA THR A 12 38.79 -2.64 3.88
C THR A 12 38.77 -2.67 5.40
N ARG A 13 39.86 -3.15 6.03
CA ARG A 13 40.02 -3.18 7.49
C ARG A 13 40.12 -1.79 8.10
N TYR A 14 40.79 -0.86 7.41
CA TYR A 14 40.85 0.54 7.85
C TYR A 14 39.52 1.24 7.66
N ILE A 15 38.82 1.03 6.53
CA ILE A 15 37.49 1.59 6.26
C ILE A 15 36.48 1.15 7.31
N ALA A 16 36.52 -0.10 7.75
CA ALA A 16 35.65 -0.62 8.82
C ALA A 16 35.89 0.01 10.21
N LEU A 17 36.99 0.75 10.40
CA LEU A 17 37.36 1.45 11.64
C LEU A 17 37.10 2.96 11.56
N ILE A 18 36.64 3.47 10.42
CA ILE A 18 36.29 4.88 10.25
C ILE A 18 34.84 5.06 10.68
N ASP A 19 34.61 5.85 11.73
CA ASP A 19 33.28 6.27 12.13
C ASP A 19 32.69 7.28 11.11
N ASP A 20 31.37 7.40 11.08
CA ASP A 20 30.66 8.29 10.14
C ASP A 20 31.14 9.75 10.18
N VAL A 21 31.62 10.21 11.35
CA VAL A 21 32.13 11.57 11.53
C VAL A 21 33.45 11.73 10.77
N LYS A 22 34.39 10.80 10.93
CA LYS A 22 35.66 10.81 10.19
C LYS A 22 35.47 10.59 8.70
N VAL A 23 34.50 9.77 8.28
CA VAL A 23 34.14 9.64 6.86
C VAL A 23 33.71 11.00 6.31
N ARG A 24 32.84 11.71 7.04
CA ARG A 24 32.34 13.04 6.65
C ARG A 24 33.46 14.09 6.60
N ASP A 25 34.38 14.09 7.56
CA ASP A 25 35.54 15.01 7.57
C ASP A 25 36.50 14.76 6.41
N VAL A 26 36.80 13.48 6.12
CA VAL A 26 37.66 13.11 4.99
C VAL A 26 37.01 13.47 3.65
N LEU A 27 35.70 13.23 3.50
CA LEU A 27 34.93 13.66 2.33
C LEU A 27 34.93 15.19 2.19
N ALA A 28 34.74 15.95 3.27
CA ALA A 28 34.77 17.41 3.23
C ALA A 28 36.12 17.94 2.75
N ILE A 29 37.23 17.36 3.24
CA ILE A 29 38.58 17.72 2.78
C ILE A 29 38.78 17.31 1.32
N ALA A 30 38.31 16.12 0.92
CA ALA A 30 38.48 15.59 -0.42
C ALA A 30 37.71 16.42 -1.47
N VAL A 31 36.47 16.80 -1.17
CA VAL A 31 35.63 17.65 -2.02
C VAL A 31 36.25 19.03 -2.26
N VAL A 32 36.99 19.59 -1.29
CA VAL A 32 37.69 20.87 -1.47
C VAL A 32 38.95 20.72 -2.35
N ARG A 33 39.61 19.57 -2.30
CA ARG A 33 40.92 19.37 -2.94
C ARG A 33 40.86 18.71 -4.32
N HIS A 34 39.78 17.98 -4.60
CA HIS A 34 39.66 17.12 -5.77
C HIS A 34 38.34 17.41 -6.48
N ARG A 35 38.43 17.96 -7.70
CA ARG A 35 37.27 18.40 -8.49
C ARG A 35 36.38 17.24 -8.92
N ASP A 36 36.96 16.10 -9.25
CA ASP A 36 36.25 14.86 -9.58
C ASP A 36 35.42 14.33 -8.40
N ILE A 37 35.97 14.39 -7.18
CA ILE A 37 35.25 14.00 -5.97
C ILE A 37 34.14 15.01 -5.65
N HIS A 38 34.41 16.31 -5.82
CA HIS A 38 33.40 17.36 -5.69
C HIS A 38 32.21 17.11 -6.62
N ASP A 39 32.46 16.90 -7.91
CA ASP A 39 31.41 16.73 -8.92
C ASP A 39 30.60 15.45 -8.67
N MET A 40 31.25 14.36 -8.23
CA MET A 40 30.57 13.12 -7.83
C MET A 40 29.67 13.33 -6.60
N VAL A 41 30.17 13.96 -5.54
CA VAL A 41 29.39 14.22 -4.32
C VAL A 41 28.23 15.16 -4.60
N GLN A 42 28.44 16.18 -5.42
CA GLN A 42 27.40 17.12 -5.84
C GLN A 42 26.29 16.42 -6.64
N THR A 43 26.65 15.54 -7.59
CA THR A 43 25.68 14.77 -8.38
C THR A 43 24.84 13.84 -7.51
N GLU A 44 25.47 13.13 -6.57
CA GLU A 44 24.77 12.24 -5.64
C GLU A 44 23.89 13.03 -4.65
N TYR A 45 24.34 14.20 -4.21
CA TYR A 45 23.55 15.09 -3.37
C TYR A 45 22.31 15.60 -4.12
N GLU A 46 22.47 16.09 -5.35
CA GLU A 46 21.36 16.55 -6.20
C GLU A 46 20.36 15.42 -6.48
N ARG A 47 20.85 14.22 -6.81
CA ARG A 47 20.00 13.03 -6.97
C ARG A 47 19.22 12.72 -5.70
N THR A 48 19.89 12.67 -4.56
CA THR A 48 19.26 12.36 -3.27
C THR A 48 18.24 13.43 -2.88
N ALA A 49 18.56 14.70 -3.10
CA ALA A 49 17.68 15.83 -2.84
C ALA A 49 16.45 15.79 -3.75
N GLN A 50 16.61 15.45 -5.02
CA GLN A 50 15.51 15.29 -5.97
C GLN A 50 14.63 14.10 -5.58
N GLU A 51 15.20 12.94 -5.27
CA GLU A 51 14.46 11.76 -4.78
C GLU A 51 13.67 12.09 -3.51
N MET A 52 14.25 12.86 -2.59
CA MET A 52 13.58 13.30 -1.36
C MET A 52 12.48 14.32 -1.65
N GLN A 53 12.68 15.24 -2.59
CA GLN A 53 11.67 16.21 -3.01
C GLN A 53 10.50 15.53 -3.74
N ASP A 54 10.78 14.55 -4.60
CA ASP A 54 9.77 13.75 -5.29
C ASP A 54 8.97 12.91 -4.29
N GLN A 55 9.63 12.33 -3.28
CA GLN A 55 8.95 11.67 -2.16
C GLN A 55 8.05 12.63 -1.37
N LEU A 56 8.54 13.85 -1.06
CA LEU A 56 7.73 14.87 -0.37
C LEU A 56 6.53 15.33 -1.21
N ASN A 57 6.72 15.46 -2.52
CA ASN A 57 5.66 15.83 -3.46
C ASN A 57 4.62 14.71 -3.62
N GLU A 58 5.05 13.44 -3.70
CA GLU A 58 4.16 12.28 -3.67
C GLU A 58 3.37 12.22 -2.36
N ASP A 59 4.03 12.42 -1.22
CA ASP A 59 3.40 12.41 0.11
C ASP A 59 2.42 13.60 0.29
N ALA A 60 2.68 14.74 -0.35
CA ALA A 60 1.78 15.89 -0.38
C ALA A 60 0.56 15.68 -1.30
N SER A 61 0.67 14.81 -2.31
CA SER A 61 -0.42 14.52 -3.25
C SER A 61 -1.43 13.55 -2.63
N VAL A 62 -2.72 13.93 -2.61
CA VAL A 62 -3.79 13.03 -2.17
C VAL A 62 -4.20 12.16 -3.34
N LEU A 63 -3.94 10.86 -3.25
CA LEU A 63 -4.32 9.92 -4.31
C LEU A 63 -5.83 9.60 -4.23
N SER A 64 -6.45 9.48 -5.41
CA SER A 64 -7.83 9.01 -5.58
C SER A 64 -7.80 7.65 -6.30
N PHE A 65 -8.58 6.69 -5.80
CA PHE A 65 -8.72 5.35 -6.38
C PHE A 65 -10.08 5.14 -7.05
N SER A 66 -10.76 6.25 -7.38
CA SER A 66 -12.08 6.23 -8.03
C SER A 66 -12.05 5.49 -9.37
N LYS A 67 -10.95 5.59 -10.12
CA LYS A 67 -10.76 4.92 -11.41
C LYS A 67 -10.75 3.40 -11.25
N GLU A 68 -10.08 2.88 -10.22
CA GLU A 68 -10.01 1.46 -9.90
C GLU A 68 -11.39 0.92 -9.56
N HIS A 69 -12.14 1.65 -8.71
CA HIS A 69 -13.54 1.32 -8.41
C HIS A 69 -14.43 1.31 -9.67
N THR A 70 -14.36 2.34 -10.52
CA THR A 70 -15.14 2.39 -11.76
C THR A 70 -14.79 1.24 -12.70
N LYS A 71 -13.51 0.85 -12.82
CA LYS A 71 -13.12 -0.32 -13.63
C LYS A 71 -13.76 -1.61 -13.11
N VAL A 72 -13.75 -1.84 -11.80
CA VAL A 72 -14.38 -3.03 -11.21
C VAL A 72 -15.90 -3.00 -11.44
N GLN A 73 -16.56 -1.86 -11.24
CA GLN A 73 -17.99 -1.73 -11.53
C GLN A 73 -18.32 -2.05 -12.98
N ASN A 74 -17.54 -1.53 -13.93
CA ASN A 74 -17.75 -1.82 -15.36
C ASN A 74 -17.61 -3.31 -15.69
N ILE A 75 -16.74 -4.04 -14.99
CA ILE A 75 -16.60 -5.49 -15.14
C ILE A 75 -17.79 -6.22 -14.48
N LEU A 76 -18.23 -5.79 -13.29
CA LEU A 76 -19.32 -6.47 -12.58
C LEU A 76 -20.67 -6.33 -13.27
N TYR A 77 -20.95 -5.15 -13.85
CA TYR A 77 -22.22 -4.80 -14.47
C TYR A 77 -22.21 -4.91 -16.01
N GLY A 78 -21.19 -5.53 -16.59
CA GLY A 78 -21.19 -5.85 -18.01
C GLY A 78 -22.32 -6.83 -18.38
N GLU A 79 -22.65 -6.89 -19.68
CA GLU A 79 -23.68 -7.79 -20.20
C GLU A 79 -23.09 -9.18 -20.46
N TYR A 80 -23.32 -10.14 -19.56
CA TYR A 80 -22.78 -11.51 -19.64
C TYR A 80 -23.83 -12.60 -19.90
N ASP A 81 -25.12 -12.26 -19.77
CA ASP A 81 -26.22 -13.23 -19.84
C ASP A 81 -26.46 -13.79 -21.25
N GLU A 82 -26.02 -13.08 -22.30
CA GLU A 82 -26.19 -13.50 -23.70
C GLU A 82 -25.11 -14.48 -24.18
N LEU A 83 -24.06 -14.71 -23.39
CA LEU A 83 -22.94 -15.57 -23.79
C LEU A 83 -23.30 -17.07 -23.73
N VAL A 84 -22.71 -17.86 -24.63
CA VAL A 84 -22.82 -19.33 -24.62
C VAL A 84 -22.10 -19.90 -23.39
N HIS A 85 -22.61 -20.98 -22.80
CA HIS A 85 -22.18 -21.48 -21.47
C HIS A 85 -20.66 -21.68 -21.29
N TRP A 86 -19.94 -22.23 -22.27
CA TRP A 86 -18.48 -22.39 -22.17
C TRP A 86 -17.74 -21.05 -22.24
N LYS A 87 -18.21 -20.10 -23.06
CA LYS A 87 -17.69 -18.73 -23.11
C LYS A 87 -17.98 -17.97 -21.82
N LYS A 88 -19.10 -18.27 -21.14
CA LYS A 88 -19.44 -17.68 -19.84
C LYS A 88 -18.40 -18.05 -18.78
N GLN A 89 -18.02 -19.31 -18.65
CA GLN A 89 -17.02 -19.72 -17.65
C GLN A 89 -15.65 -19.07 -17.88
N GLU A 90 -15.16 -19.06 -19.13
CA GLU A 90 -13.89 -18.39 -19.47
C GLU A 90 -13.95 -16.88 -19.18
N THR A 91 -15.06 -16.24 -19.54
CA THR A 91 -15.27 -14.80 -19.31
C THR A 91 -15.33 -14.47 -17.82
N VAL A 92 -16.01 -15.30 -17.03
CA VAL A 92 -16.05 -15.14 -15.57
C VAL A 92 -14.66 -15.27 -14.96
N HIS A 93 -13.88 -16.27 -15.38
CA HIS A 93 -12.52 -16.45 -14.88
C HIS A 93 -11.63 -15.26 -15.24
N ARG A 94 -11.70 -14.75 -16.47
CA ARG A 94 -10.98 -13.54 -16.88
C ARG A 94 -11.43 -12.31 -16.08
N ALA A 95 -12.73 -12.11 -15.91
CA ALA A 95 -13.29 -11.00 -15.14
C ALA A 95 -12.82 -11.04 -13.68
N PHE A 96 -12.86 -12.22 -13.05
CA PHE A 96 -12.35 -12.43 -11.70
C PHE A 96 -10.85 -12.11 -11.59
N GLY A 97 -10.04 -12.59 -12.54
CA GLY A 97 -8.62 -12.27 -12.62
C GLY A 97 -8.36 -10.77 -12.70
N SER A 98 -9.05 -10.07 -13.62
CA SER A 98 -8.92 -8.61 -13.79
C SER A 98 -9.37 -7.84 -12.55
N ILE A 99 -10.44 -8.25 -11.88
CA ILE A 99 -10.90 -7.62 -10.64
C ILE A 99 -9.82 -7.77 -9.55
N ASN A 100 -9.24 -8.96 -9.40
CA ASN A 100 -8.17 -9.18 -8.43
C ASN A 100 -6.93 -8.34 -8.74
N GLU A 101 -6.53 -8.23 -10.00
CA GLU A 101 -5.41 -7.37 -10.41
C GLU A 101 -5.66 -5.90 -10.05
N ILE A 102 -6.87 -5.39 -10.30
CA ILE A 102 -7.25 -4.01 -9.98
C ILE A 102 -7.26 -3.79 -8.47
N ILE A 103 -7.84 -4.72 -7.70
CA ILE A 103 -7.86 -4.67 -6.23
C ILE A 103 -6.43 -4.62 -5.68
N MET A 104 -5.54 -5.48 -6.17
CA MET A 104 -4.17 -5.56 -5.68
C MET A 104 -3.28 -4.40 -6.12
N ALA A 105 -3.68 -3.64 -7.15
CA ALA A 105 -2.96 -2.43 -7.55
C ALA A 105 -3.12 -1.29 -6.53
N ILE A 106 -4.27 -1.20 -5.84
CA ILE A 106 -4.55 -0.15 -4.85
C ILE A 106 -3.48 -0.10 -3.73
N PRO A 107 -3.22 -1.18 -2.96
CA PRO A 107 -2.24 -1.16 -1.87
C PRO A 107 -0.81 -0.88 -2.36
N CYS A 108 -0.46 -1.17 -3.63
CA CYS A 108 0.87 -0.89 -4.16
C CYS A 108 1.21 0.62 -4.21
N HIS A 109 0.19 1.48 -4.17
CA HIS A 109 0.34 2.94 -4.17
C HIS A 109 0.21 3.56 -2.77
N VAL A 110 0.00 2.76 -1.73
CA VAL A 110 -0.15 3.23 -0.35
C VAL A 110 1.08 2.84 0.44
N ARG A 111 1.77 3.82 1.04
CA ARG A 111 2.96 3.62 1.87
C ARG A 111 2.65 4.05 3.31
N PRO A 112 3.41 3.56 4.32
CA PRO A 112 3.27 4.03 5.71
C PRO A 112 3.42 5.55 5.87
N ARG A 113 4.23 6.19 5.02
CA ARG A 113 4.45 7.64 5.02
C ARG A 113 3.42 8.45 4.22
N SER A 114 2.58 7.80 3.42
CA SER A 114 1.54 8.48 2.65
C SER A 114 0.61 9.25 3.58
N ASN A 115 0.07 10.38 3.11
CA ASN A 115 -0.89 11.14 3.89
C ASN A 115 -2.12 10.29 4.28
N TRP A 116 -2.69 10.57 5.46
CA TRP A 116 -3.87 9.88 5.97
C TRP A 116 -5.00 9.80 4.94
N LYS A 117 -5.27 10.90 4.22
CA LYS A 117 -6.37 10.96 3.25
C LYS A 117 -6.20 9.96 2.11
N THR A 118 -4.96 9.68 1.69
CA THR A 118 -4.64 8.65 0.70
C THR A 118 -4.92 7.25 1.25
N LYS A 119 -4.47 6.95 2.47
CA LYS A 119 -4.74 5.67 3.14
C LYS A 119 -6.24 5.46 3.33
N PHE A 120 -6.95 6.49 3.80
CA PHE A 120 -8.40 6.52 3.97
C PHE A 120 -9.11 6.26 2.64
N ASN A 121 -8.76 7.01 1.57
CA ASN A 121 -9.37 6.85 0.26
C ASN A 121 -9.14 5.44 -0.30
N ALA A 122 -7.93 4.89 -0.15
CA ALA A 122 -7.61 3.53 -0.57
C ALA A 122 -8.51 2.50 0.15
N PHE A 123 -8.56 2.58 1.48
CA PHE A 123 -9.34 1.65 2.29
C PHE A 123 -10.84 1.74 2.00
N LEU A 124 -11.37 2.96 1.92
CA LEU A 124 -12.77 3.20 1.59
C LEU A 124 -13.13 2.71 0.17
N THR A 125 -12.24 2.90 -0.80
CA THR A 125 -12.42 2.39 -2.16
C THR A 125 -12.49 0.87 -2.17
N LEU A 126 -11.64 0.18 -1.40
CA LEU A 126 -11.71 -1.27 -1.26
C LEU A 126 -13.05 -1.70 -0.65
N ILE A 127 -13.56 -1.00 0.37
CA ILE A 127 -14.90 -1.26 0.93
C ILE A 127 -15.97 -1.13 -0.15
N TRP A 128 -15.94 -0.07 -0.96
CA TRP A 128 -16.91 0.15 -2.03
C TRP A 128 -16.84 -0.91 -3.14
N ILE A 129 -15.64 -1.36 -3.51
CA ILE A 129 -15.47 -2.50 -4.41
C ILE A 129 -16.12 -3.74 -3.82
N GLY A 130 -15.84 -4.04 -2.54
CA GLY A 130 -16.48 -5.15 -1.83
C GLY A 130 -18.00 -5.07 -1.83
N ARG A 131 -18.53 -3.87 -1.59
CA ARG A 131 -19.97 -3.60 -1.61
C ARG A 131 -20.57 -3.87 -2.99
N GLY A 132 -19.94 -3.39 -4.07
CA GLY A 132 -20.38 -3.64 -5.44
C GLY A 132 -20.43 -5.13 -5.79
N ILE A 133 -19.50 -5.94 -5.25
CA ILE A 133 -19.50 -7.40 -5.42
C ILE A 133 -20.64 -8.06 -4.62
N VAL A 134 -20.87 -7.61 -3.39
CA VAL A 134 -21.92 -8.16 -2.50
C VAL A 134 -23.32 -7.83 -3.01
N ASP A 135 -23.55 -6.59 -3.40
CA ASP A 135 -24.84 -6.09 -3.90
C ASP A 135 -25.07 -6.46 -5.37
N GLY A 136 -24.04 -6.92 -6.09
CA GLY A 136 -24.13 -7.32 -7.48
C GLY A 136 -25.15 -8.43 -7.71
N ILE A 137 -26.05 -8.20 -8.67
CA ILE A 137 -27.10 -9.14 -9.08
C ILE A 137 -26.75 -9.70 -10.46
N GLY A 138 -26.84 -11.01 -10.64
CA GLY A 138 -26.59 -11.68 -11.92
C GLY A 138 -25.67 -12.90 -11.78
N SER A 139 -25.47 -13.64 -12.87
CA SER A 139 -24.66 -14.86 -12.83
C SER A 139 -23.18 -14.58 -12.56
N LEU A 140 -22.63 -13.49 -13.11
CA LEU A 140 -21.22 -13.15 -12.93
C LEU A 140 -20.91 -12.72 -11.47
N PRO A 141 -21.62 -11.75 -10.86
CA PRO A 141 -21.42 -11.43 -9.45
C PRO A 141 -21.57 -12.64 -8.52
N ASN A 142 -22.52 -13.55 -8.77
CA ASN A 142 -22.68 -14.78 -7.99
C ASN A 142 -21.44 -15.68 -8.05
N GLU A 143 -20.89 -15.87 -9.24
CA GLU A 143 -19.73 -16.74 -9.42
C GLU A 143 -18.45 -16.09 -8.86
N ILE A 144 -18.28 -14.77 -9.00
CA ILE A 144 -17.19 -14.02 -8.36
C ILE A 144 -17.29 -14.13 -6.84
N ARG A 145 -18.49 -13.97 -6.27
CA ARG A 145 -18.74 -14.13 -4.83
C ARG A 145 -18.31 -15.50 -4.31
N ASN A 146 -18.63 -16.56 -5.05
CA ASN A 146 -18.20 -17.92 -4.71
C ASN A 146 -16.67 -18.07 -4.77
N GLN A 147 -16.02 -17.51 -5.79
CA GLN A 147 -14.55 -17.56 -5.93
C GLN A 147 -13.82 -16.71 -4.88
N MET A 148 -14.47 -15.67 -4.34
CA MET A 148 -13.94 -14.81 -3.27
C MET A 148 -14.32 -15.27 -1.86
N ALA A 149 -14.89 -16.46 -1.70
CA ALA A 149 -15.28 -16.98 -0.39
C ALA A 149 -14.07 -17.18 0.54
N ILE A 150 -12.96 -17.69 0.00
CA ILE A 150 -11.72 -18.03 0.73
C ILE A 150 -10.56 -17.33 0.01
N ASP A 151 -9.54 -16.91 0.77
CA ASP A 151 -8.32 -16.27 0.25
C ASP A 151 -8.58 -15.06 -0.66
N SER A 152 -9.59 -14.26 -0.27
CA SER A 152 -10.02 -13.09 -1.02
C SER A 152 -8.88 -12.06 -1.16
N LYS A 153 -8.55 -11.70 -2.40
CA LYS A 153 -7.63 -10.58 -2.68
C LYS A 153 -8.15 -9.24 -2.17
N LEU A 154 -9.46 -9.10 -1.97
CA LEU A 154 -10.02 -7.92 -1.33
C LEU A 154 -9.57 -7.81 0.13
N VAL A 155 -9.65 -8.90 0.89
CA VAL A 155 -9.24 -8.95 2.29
C VAL A 155 -7.73 -8.74 2.41
N ASP A 156 -6.92 -9.42 1.58
CA ASP A 156 -5.46 -9.23 1.51
C ASP A 156 -5.11 -7.75 1.20
N ALA A 157 -5.78 -7.12 0.24
CA ALA A 157 -5.56 -5.71 -0.07
C ALA A 157 -5.94 -4.77 1.08
N MET A 158 -7.06 -5.03 1.77
CA MET A 158 -7.48 -4.26 2.93
C MET A 158 -6.48 -4.40 4.08
N GLU A 159 -6.02 -5.61 4.39
CA GLU A 159 -4.98 -5.86 5.39
C GLU A 159 -3.68 -5.10 5.09
N ARG A 160 -3.26 -5.08 3.82
CA ARG A 160 -2.06 -4.33 3.41
C ARG A 160 -2.22 -2.83 3.60
N VAL A 161 -3.37 -2.25 3.24
CA VAL A 161 -3.63 -0.83 3.47
C VAL A 161 -3.70 -0.52 4.96
N TYR A 162 -4.40 -1.36 5.75
CA TYR A 162 -4.48 -1.22 7.20
C TYR A 162 -3.09 -1.21 7.85
N ALA A 163 -2.20 -2.11 7.44
CA ALA A 163 -0.84 -2.18 7.97
C ALA A 163 0.02 -0.92 7.73
N THR A 164 -0.44 0.01 6.88
CA THR A 164 0.23 1.30 6.67
C THR A 164 -0.32 2.43 7.56
N MET A 165 -1.44 2.21 8.25
CA MET A 165 -2.09 3.19 9.11
C MET A 165 -1.49 3.17 10.53
N SER A 166 -1.31 4.33 11.14
CA SER A 166 -0.94 4.43 12.56
C SER A 166 -2.18 4.39 13.47
N GLU A 167 -1.99 4.10 14.75
CA GLU A 167 -3.09 4.10 15.73
C GLU A 167 -3.71 5.49 15.86
N GLU A 168 -2.91 6.55 15.84
CA GLU A 168 -3.39 7.94 15.93
C GLU A 168 -4.25 8.31 14.71
N GLU A 169 -3.84 7.89 13.51
CA GLU A 169 -4.62 8.06 12.29
C GLU A 169 -5.99 7.35 12.39
N ILE A 170 -5.98 6.14 12.96
CA ILE A 170 -7.20 5.35 13.15
C ILE A 170 -8.14 6.03 14.16
N LEU A 171 -7.61 6.48 15.30
CA LEU A 171 -8.40 7.14 16.36
C LEU A 171 -9.03 8.46 15.91
N GLY A 172 -8.36 9.21 15.04
CA GLY A 172 -8.77 10.56 14.63
C GLY A 172 -9.98 10.60 13.70
N ASP A 173 -10.12 9.66 12.75
CA ASP A 173 -11.16 9.74 11.70
C ASP A 173 -11.63 8.37 11.15
N ALA A 174 -11.15 7.24 11.69
CA ALA A 174 -11.50 5.92 11.15
C ALA A 174 -12.89 5.41 11.55
N LEU A 175 -13.66 6.15 12.37
CA LEU A 175 -15.01 5.73 12.76
C LEU A 175 -15.88 5.44 11.52
N ARG A 176 -15.78 6.29 10.49
CA ARG A 176 -16.49 6.11 9.22
C ARG A 176 -16.02 4.88 8.43
N LEU A 177 -14.73 4.54 8.51
CA LEU A 177 -14.20 3.33 7.89
C LEU A 177 -14.71 2.09 8.61
N ILE A 178 -14.76 2.13 9.95
CA ILE A 178 -15.23 1.02 10.79
C ILE A 178 -16.71 0.75 10.53
N GLU A 179 -17.55 1.80 10.49
CA GLU A 179 -18.97 1.66 10.19
C GLU A 179 -19.18 1.04 8.80
N ALA A 180 -18.52 1.58 7.77
CA ALA A 180 -18.62 1.05 6.41
C ALA A 180 -18.10 -0.38 6.28
N LEU A 181 -17.01 -0.71 7.01
CA LEU A 181 -16.44 -2.06 7.04
C LEU A 181 -17.35 -3.04 7.78
N ALA A 182 -17.94 -2.64 8.91
CA ALA A 182 -18.87 -3.45 9.68
C ALA A 182 -20.17 -3.72 8.91
N ASP A 183 -20.67 -2.74 8.16
CA ASP A 183 -21.82 -2.91 7.27
C ASP A 183 -21.52 -3.91 6.15
N LEU A 184 -20.33 -3.83 5.54
CA LEU A 184 -19.90 -4.83 4.56
C LEU A 184 -19.76 -6.21 5.18
N GLU A 185 -19.16 -6.32 6.37
CA GLU A 185 -18.99 -7.58 7.09
C GLU A 185 -20.33 -8.26 7.39
N LYS A 186 -21.33 -7.47 7.79
CA LYS A 186 -22.68 -7.96 8.07
C LYS A 186 -23.36 -8.54 6.82
N ASP A 187 -23.16 -7.92 5.66
CA ASP A 187 -23.90 -8.24 4.44
C ASP A 187 -23.15 -9.22 3.50
N ARG A 188 -21.86 -9.49 3.72
CA ARG A 188 -21.02 -10.29 2.81
C ARG A 188 -21.48 -11.74 2.58
N GLY A 189 -22.31 -12.28 3.47
CA GLY A 189 -22.72 -13.67 3.46
C GLY A 189 -21.52 -14.62 3.59
N ARG A 190 -21.29 -15.45 2.56
CA ARG A 190 -20.16 -16.41 2.53
C ARG A 190 -18.88 -15.85 1.89
N CYS A 191 -18.93 -14.64 1.34
CA CYS A 191 -17.78 -14.02 0.68
C CYS A 191 -16.79 -13.47 1.71
N PHE A 192 -15.54 -13.26 1.31
CA PHE A 192 -14.55 -12.48 2.06
C PHE A 192 -14.27 -13.03 3.46
N ALA A 193 -14.03 -14.34 3.60
CA ALA A 193 -13.56 -14.88 4.87
C ALA A 193 -12.30 -14.12 5.37
N GLY A 194 -12.28 -13.77 6.66
CA GLY A 194 -11.23 -12.97 7.28
C GLY A 194 -11.56 -11.48 7.47
N LEU A 195 -12.64 -10.99 6.86
CA LEU A 195 -13.07 -9.59 7.00
C LEU A 195 -13.53 -9.26 8.45
N ASP A 196 -14.03 -10.25 9.20
CA ASP A 196 -14.31 -10.18 10.63
C ASP A 196 -13.08 -9.79 11.45
N LYS A 197 -11.92 -10.35 11.12
CA LYS A 197 -10.66 -10.03 11.81
C LYS A 197 -10.23 -8.59 11.58
N LEU A 198 -10.41 -8.07 10.36
CA LEU A 198 -10.15 -6.67 10.05
C LEU A 198 -11.01 -5.74 10.90
N VAL A 199 -12.31 -6.05 11.02
CA VAL A 199 -13.23 -5.30 11.89
C VAL A 199 -12.73 -5.32 13.35
N ASP A 200 -12.30 -6.48 13.84
CA ASP A 200 -11.82 -6.62 15.22
C ASP A 200 -10.51 -5.86 15.48
N MET A 201 -9.58 -5.83 14.51
CA MET A 201 -8.35 -5.03 14.62
C MET A 201 -8.65 -3.54 14.80
N PHE A 202 -9.54 -2.98 13.99
CA PHE A 202 -9.95 -1.58 14.13
C PHE A 202 -10.65 -1.32 15.48
N LYS A 203 -11.55 -2.21 15.90
CA LYS A 203 -12.25 -2.08 17.19
C LYS A 203 -11.27 -2.10 18.37
N GLU A 204 -10.23 -2.92 18.30
CA GLU A 204 -9.24 -3.02 19.37
C GLU A 204 -8.43 -1.73 19.51
N VAL A 205 -8.00 -1.13 18.41
CA VAL A 205 -7.33 0.20 18.43
C VAL A 205 -8.25 1.25 19.06
N MET A 206 -9.52 1.31 18.65
CA MET A 206 -10.51 2.24 19.21
C MET A 206 -10.77 2.00 20.71
N ARG A 207 -10.75 0.75 21.17
CA ARG A 207 -10.91 0.39 22.58
C ARG A 207 -9.71 0.86 23.41
N GLN A 208 -8.50 0.66 22.91
CA GLN A 208 -7.26 1.04 23.59
C GLN A 208 -7.13 2.56 23.72
N GLY A 209 -7.47 3.32 22.68
CA GLY A 209 -7.48 4.79 22.74
C GLY A 209 -8.40 5.36 23.82
N ARG A 210 -9.61 4.81 23.98
CA ARG A 210 -10.56 5.24 25.03
C ARG A 210 -10.05 4.96 26.44
N THR A 211 -9.37 3.84 26.65
CA THR A 211 -8.77 3.52 27.96
C THR A 211 -7.53 4.35 28.29
N GLY A 212 -6.91 4.99 27.28
CA GLY A 212 -5.79 5.92 27.45
C GLY A 212 -6.24 7.32 27.88
N GLU A 213 -7.37 7.80 27.35
CA GLU A 213 -7.94 9.11 27.70
C GLU A 213 -8.50 9.18 29.13
N GLU A 214 -8.99 8.07 29.68
CA GLU A 214 -9.45 7.99 31.09
C GLU A 214 -8.30 7.95 32.12
N ARG A 215 -7.03 7.91 31.67
CA ARG A 215 -5.84 7.85 32.53
C ARG A 215 -5.03 9.15 32.61
N ILE A 216 -5.56 10.26 32.09
CA ILE A 216 -4.92 11.59 32.14
C ILE A 216 -5.71 12.52 33.06
#